data_AF-A0A151TQU1-F1
#
_entry.id   AF-A0A151TQU1-F1
#
_cell.length_a   1.000
_cell.length_b   1.000
_cell.length_c   1.000
_cell.angle_alpha   90.00
_cell.angle_beta   90.00
_cell.angle_gamma   90.00
#
_symmetry.space_group_name_H-M   'P 1'
#
loop_
_entity.id
_entity.type
_entity.pdbx_description
1 polymer ?
#
loop_
_entity_poly.entity_id
_entity_poly.type
_entity_poly.pdbx_seq_one_letter_code
_entity_poly.pdbx_strand_id
1 'polypeptide(L)' 'MMRVWVHACRSYYRCTQDNCRVKKRVERLAEDPRMVITTYEGRHAHSPSNELEDSQSPSELSNFFW' A
#
# COMPACT_ATOMS: atom_id res chain seq x y z
N MET A 1 15.67 -30.71 -1.34
CA MET A 1 14.47 -30.47 -2.18
C MET A 1 13.30 -30.44 -1.21
N MET A 2 12.60 -29.34 -0.89
CA MET A 2 12.31 -28.06 -1.51
C MET A 2 12.22 -27.00 -0.39
N ARG A 3 12.59 -25.75 -0.63
CA ARG A 3 12.28 -24.63 0.28
C ARG A 3 11.75 -23.47 -0.55
N VAL A 4 10.46 -23.51 -0.85
CA VAL A 4 9.71 -22.39 -1.44
C VAL A 4 9.30 -21.46 -0.29
N TRP A 5 10.19 -20.56 0.12
CA TRP A 5 9.85 -19.41 0.97
C TRP A 5 9.72 -18.17 0.09
N VAL A 6 8.79 -18.22 -0.86
CA VAL A 6 8.64 -17.14 -1.83
C VAL A 6 7.67 -16.11 -1.23
N HIS A 7 8.26 -15.10 -0.60
CA HIS A 7 7.69 -13.78 -0.27
C HIS A 7 6.23 -13.77 0.28
N ALA A 8 5.99 -14.38 1.44
CA ALA A 8 4.66 -14.50 2.06
C ALA A 8 4.19 -13.27 2.88
N CYS A 9 4.71 -12.06 2.64
CA CYS A 9 4.31 -10.90 3.44
C CYS A 9 3.08 -10.21 2.83
N ARG A 10 1.91 -10.53 3.37
CA ARG A 10 0.64 -9.85 3.05
C ARG A 10 0.23 -8.97 4.23
N SER A 11 0.16 -7.66 3.99
CA SER A 11 -0.27 -6.67 4.99
C SER A 11 -1.70 -6.23 4.73
N TYR A 12 -2.50 -6.14 5.79
CA TYR A 12 -3.87 -5.65 5.73
C TYR A 12 -4.00 -4.40 6.58
N TYR A 13 -4.70 -3.41 6.06
CA TYR A 13 -4.98 -2.18 6.79
C TYR A 13 -6.46 -1.82 6.65
N ARG A 14 -6.99 -1.20 7.69
CA ARG A 14 -8.35 -0.68 7.74
C ARG A 14 -8.31 0.82 7.94
N CYS A 15 -9.29 1.52 7.38
CA CYS A 15 -9.48 2.92 7.72
C CYS A 15 -9.81 3.05 9.22
N THR A 16 -9.22 4.04 9.88
CA THR A 16 -9.43 4.33 11.30
C THR A 16 -10.59 5.30 11.55
N GLN A 17 -11.16 5.87 10.49
CA GLN A 17 -12.26 6.82 10.59
C GLN A 17 -13.56 6.14 11.00
N ASP A 18 -14.35 6.87 11.79
CA ASP A 18 -15.61 6.36 12.33
C ASP A 18 -16.55 5.93 11.20
N ASN A 19 -17.23 4.79 11.39
CA ASN A 19 -18.13 4.17 10.42
C ASN A 19 -17.54 3.89 9.02
N CYS A 20 -16.21 3.96 8.84
CA CYS A 20 -15.57 3.66 7.56
C CYS A 20 -15.26 2.17 7.39
N ARG A 21 -15.68 1.59 6.26
CA ARG A 21 -15.50 0.17 5.96
C ARG A 21 -14.39 -0.11 4.95
N VAL A 22 -13.62 0.92 4.56
CA VAL A 22 -12.55 0.78 3.57
C VAL A 22 -11.42 -0.08 4.11
N LYS A 23 -10.92 -0.99 3.26
CA LYS A 23 -9.79 -1.86 3.54
C LYS A 23 -8.75 -1.70 2.44
N LYS A 24 -7.48 -1.81 2.79
CA LYS A 24 -6.39 -1.98 1.82
C LYS A 24 -5.59 -3.23 2.13
N ARG A 25 -5.19 -3.92 1.07
CA ARG A 25 -4.34 -5.11 1.10
C ARG A 25 -3.07 -4.81 0.30
N VAL A 26 -1.93 -5.11 0.88
CA VAL A 26 -0.62 -4.90 0.26
C VAL A 26 0.08 -6.25 0.16
N GLU A 27 0.48 -6.60 -1.05
CA GLU A 27 1.14 -7.86 -1.39
C GLU A 27 2.39 -7.57 -2.22
N ARG A 28 3.40 -8.42 -2.09
CA ARG A 28 4.56 -8.42 -2.99
C ARG A 28 4.50 -9.66 -3.85
N LEU A 29 4.82 -9.53 -5.13
CA LEU A 29 4.85 -10.68 -6.01
C LEU A 29 5.93 -11.67 -5.57
N ALA A 30 5.59 -12.93 -5.80
CA ALA A 30 6.47 -14.05 -5.55
C ALA A 30 7.65 -14.04 -6.53
N GLU A 31 7.37 -13.77 -7.81
CA GLU A 31 8.39 -13.75 -8.88
C GLU A 31 9.26 -12.49 -8.84
N ASP A 32 8.69 -11.34 -8.44
CA ASP A 32 9.42 -10.07 -8.35
C ASP A 32 9.07 -9.31 -7.06
N PRO A 33 9.94 -9.33 -6.02
CA PRO A 33 9.70 -8.66 -4.75
C PRO A 33 9.75 -7.13 -4.83
N ARG A 34 10.13 -6.55 -5.98
CA ARG A 34 10.02 -5.12 -6.26
C ARG A 34 8.60 -4.73 -6.68
N MET A 35 7.83 -5.67 -7.21
CA MET A 35 6.46 -5.43 -7.61
C MET A 35 5.52 -5.53 -6.40
N VAL A 36 4.85 -4.41 -6.11
CA VAL A 36 3.89 -4.28 -5.01
C VAL A 36 2.48 -4.15 -5.57
N ILE A 37 1.60 -5.05 -5.15
CA ILE A 37 0.18 -5.02 -5.50
C ILE A 37 -0.57 -4.41 -4.32
N THR A 38 -1.30 -3.33 -4.56
CA THR A 38 -2.19 -2.72 -3.58
C THR A 38 -3.64 -2.85 -4.04
N THR A 39 -4.46 -3.54 -3.24
CA THR A 39 -5.91 -3.66 -3.49
C THR A 39 -6.67 -2.82 -2.48
N TYR A 40 -7.54 -1.93 -2.95
CA TYR A 40 -8.46 -1.14 -2.12
C TYR A 40 -9.88 -1.68 -2.27
N GLU A 41 -10.56 -1.91 -1.16
CA GLU A 41 -11.96 -2.35 -1.13
C GLU A 41 -12.82 -1.32 -0.40
N GLY A 42 -13.90 -0.88 -1.06
CA GLY A 42 -14.87 0.08 -0.53
C GLY A 42 -14.60 1.53 -0.94
N ARG A 43 -15.44 2.45 -0.45
CA ARG A 43 -15.33 3.90 -0.70
C ARG A 43 -15.36 4.65 0.63
N HIS A 44 -14.49 5.66 0.75
CA HIS A 44 -14.52 6.57 1.89
C HIS A 44 -15.78 7.43 1.85
N ALA A 45 -16.48 7.52 2.98
CA ALA A 45 -17.67 8.35 3.18
C ALA A 45 -17.44 9.34 4.33
N HIS A 46 -16.24 9.93 4.37
CA HIS A 46 -15.79 10.92 5.33
C HIS A 46 -14.75 11.81 4.66
N SER A 47 -14.52 13.00 5.21
CA SER A 47 -13.40 13.84 4.78
C SER A 47 -12.07 13.11 5.02
N PRO A 48 -11.05 13.32 4.18
CA PRO A 48 -9.71 12.86 4.50
C PRO A 48 -9.29 13.45 5.85
N SER A 49 -8.66 12.63 6.69
CA SER A 49 -7.96 13.15 7.86
C SER A 49 -6.82 14.01 7.34
N ASN A 50 -6.77 15.30 7.68
CA ASN A 50 -5.72 16.23 7.24
C ASN A 50 -4.33 15.96 7.88
N GLU A 51 -3.94 14.70 8.04
CA GLU A 51 -2.61 14.34 8.54
C GLU A 51 -1.59 14.07 7.42
N LEU A 52 -1.98 14.25 6.15
CA LEU A 52 -1.11 14.11 4.97
C LEU A 52 -1.51 15.09 3.85
N GLU A 53 -1.38 16.40 4.07
CA GLU A 53 -1.06 17.31 2.95
C GLU A 53 0.43 17.14 2.62
N ASP A 54 0.75 16.10 1.83
CA ASP A 54 1.69 16.15 0.70
C ASP A 54 2.13 14.71 0.32
N SER A 55 1.49 14.15 -0.69
CA SER A 55 2.07 13.04 -1.47
C SER A 55 1.71 13.18 -2.95
N GLN A 56 1.59 14.42 -3.42
CA GLN A 56 1.48 14.75 -4.83
C GLN A 56 2.37 15.97 -5.15
N SER A 57 3.69 15.79 -5.03
CA SER A 57 4.64 16.52 -5.87
C SER A 57 5.17 15.57 -6.96
N PRO A 58 4.76 15.75 -8.24
CA PRO A 58 5.36 15.02 -9.35
C PRO A 58 6.64 15.74 -9.81
N SER A 59 7.75 15.61 -9.07
CA SER A 59 9.08 16.04 -9.59
C SER A 59 10.36 15.55 -8.90
N GLU A 60 10.36 14.58 -7.97
CA GLU A 60 11.63 14.10 -7.36
C GLU A 60 12.04 12.73 -7.91
N LEU A 61 12.23 12.66 -9.22
CA LEU A 61 12.78 11.49 -9.93
C LEU A 61 14.30 11.59 -10.17
N SER A 62 15.03 12.39 -9.39
CA SER A 62 16.46 12.64 -9.67
C SER A 62 17.47 12.27 -8.58
N ASN A 63 17.10 11.81 -7.39
CA ASN A 63 18.08 11.69 -6.29
C ASN A 63 18.07 10.39 -5.48
N PHE A 64 17.74 9.24 -6.07
CA PHE A 64 17.98 7.94 -5.43
C PHE A 64 18.74 6.96 -6.33
N PHE A 65 19.79 7.47 -6.98
CA PHE A 65 20.92 6.70 -7.48
C PHE A 65 22.19 7.13 -6.74
N TRP A 66 22.33 6.67 -5.50
CA TRP A 66 23.61 6.48 -4.81
C TRP A 66 23.53 5.16 -4.04
#